data_AF-A0A9C7SC07-F1
#
_entry.id   AF-A0A9C7SC07-F1
#
_cell.length_a   1.000
_cell.length_b   1.000
_cell.length_c   1.000
_cell.angle_alpha   90.00
_cell.angle_beta   90.00
_cell.angle_gamma   90.00
#
_symmetry.space_group_name_H-M   'P 1'
#
loop_
_entity.id
_entity.type
_entity.pdbx_description
1 polymer ?
#
loop_
_entity_poly.entity_id
_entity_poly.type
_entity_poly.pdbx_seq_one_letter_code
_entity_poly.pdbx_strand_id
1 'polypeptide(L)'
;MSCYLPHLHTGDREIDRAFRIAIGNLVGNIVPHKSGLLDRPKPVVMAGLDYGRPWTRDAAINAWNGAGLLFPDVTHNTLLSTLERTDAIVRIAGQYWDAIIWAIGAWWQYLYSGDRDFLALALEATCHSLAHLESTEFDASVNLFRGPAVCGDGVAAYPDVYARTGGSSEILDWPRFNPQAVSKPGYGIPMHALSTNCVYYYAYVVAERMASELGVPPDPTWAAKAEALKEAINRYFWQPDVGYYRYLVGPFGGCDHQEGLGHSFALLFGIADAEQAEAIFRHQYIAPAGIPCLWPTFARYESA
;
A
#
# COMPACT_ATOMS: atom_id res chain seq x y z
N MET A 1 6.54 7.26 32.92
CA MET A 1 5.44 6.71 32.12
C MET A 1 5.20 5.29 32.57
N SER A 2 3.98 4.98 33.03
CA SER A 2 3.57 3.58 33.22
C SER A 2 3.50 2.96 31.83
N CYS A 3 4.44 2.08 31.49
CA CYS A 3 4.43 1.38 30.21
C CYS A 3 3.53 0.16 30.37
N TYR A 4 2.21 0.37 30.30
CA TYR A 4 1.27 -0.74 30.25
C TYR A 4 1.34 -1.32 28.83
N LEU A 5 1.92 -2.52 28.71
CA LEU A 5 1.89 -3.28 27.47
C LEU A 5 0.54 -4.01 27.38
N PRO A 6 -0.17 -3.92 26.24
CA PRO A 6 -1.38 -4.69 26.02
C PRO A 6 -1.15 -6.19 26.25
N HIS A 7 -2.12 -6.85 26.87
CA HIS A 7 -2.13 -8.29 27.05
C HIS A 7 -3.39 -8.89 26.43
N LEU A 8 -3.25 -10.04 25.77
CA LEU A 8 -4.35 -10.80 25.19
C LEU A 8 -4.53 -12.11 25.97
N HIS A 9 -5.78 -12.45 26.28
CA HIS A 9 -6.14 -13.73 26.90
C HIS A 9 -7.29 -14.35 26.12
N THR A 10 -6.98 -15.35 25.31
CA THR A 10 -7.96 -16.09 24.50
C THR A 10 -8.32 -17.45 25.09
N GLY A 11 -7.49 -17.95 26.02
CA GLY A 11 -7.55 -19.33 26.50
C GLY A 11 -6.73 -20.30 25.65
N ASP A 12 -6.23 -19.86 24.49
CA ASP A 12 -5.26 -20.59 23.67
C ASP A 12 -3.84 -20.05 23.93
N ARG A 13 -2.96 -20.93 24.40
CA ARG A 13 -1.59 -20.54 24.78
C ARG A 13 -0.73 -20.11 23.60
N GLU A 14 -0.94 -20.67 22.41
CA GLU A 14 -0.15 -20.32 21.23
C GLU A 14 -0.56 -18.96 20.69
N ILE A 15 -1.86 -18.64 20.69
CA ILE A 15 -2.37 -17.31 20.30
C ILE A 15 -1.86 -16.24 21.27
N ASP A 16 -2.01 -16.47 22.58
CA ASP A 16 -1.57 -15.52 23.60
C ASP A 16 -0.05 -15.29 23.54
N ARG A 17 0.73 -16.34 23.25
CA ARG A 17 2.18 -16.25 23.05
C ARG A 17 2.53 -15.48 21.77
N ALA A 18 1.87 -15.77 20.65
CA ALA A 18 2.10 -15.08 19.39
C ALA A 18 1.81 -13.58 19.53
N PHE A 19 0.70 -13.20 20.16
CA PHE A 19 0.39 -11.81 20.47
C PHE A 19 1.47 -11.15 21.31
N ARG A 20 1.92 -11.80 22.40
CA ARG A 20 2.98 -11.27 23.25
C ARG A 20 4.29 -11.02 22.49
N ILE A 21 4.67 -11.93 21.58
CA ILE A 21 5.85 -11.76 20.73
C ILE A 21 5.66 -10.58 19.77
N ALA A 22 4.48 -10.47 19.15
CA ALA A 22 4.16 -9.37 18.23
C ALA A 22 4.23 -7.99 18.93
N ILE A 23 3.70 -7.87 20.16
CA ILE A 23 3.83 -6.65 20.96
C ILE A 23 5.30 -6.33 21.25
N GLY A 24 6.09 -7.33 21.63
CA GLY A 24 7.53 -7.16 21.86
C GLY A 24 8.26 -6.66 20.61
N ASN A 25 7.93 -7.20 19.43
CA ASN A 25 8.50 -6.76 18.15
C ASN A 25 8.08 -5.32 17.81
N LEU A 26 6.79 -4.99 17.91
CA LEU A 26 6.30 -3.64 17.62
C LEU A 26 6.95 -2.61 18.54
N VAL A 27 6.96 -2.86 19.86
CA VAL A 27 7.54 -1.94 20.86
C VAL A 27 9.05 -1.80 20.69
N GLY A 28 9.74 -2.88 20.32
CA GLY A 28 11.18 -2.83 20.02
C GLY A 28 11.52 -1.91 18.84
N ASN A 29 10.56 -1.60 17.98
CA ASN A 29 10.71 -0.68 16.85
C ASN A 29 10.21 0.75 17.16
N ILE A 30 9.78 1.04 18.40
CA ILE A 30 9.35 2.39 18.78
C ILE A 30 10.57 3.21 19.23
N VAL A 31 10.90 4.25 18.48
CA VAL A 31 12.03 5.14 18.79
C VAL A 31 11.64 6.61 18.66
N PRO A 32 12.30 7.54 19.38
CA PRO A 32 12.15 8.96 19.12
C PRO A 32 12.68 9.31 17.73
N HIS A 33 11.82 9.88 16.87
CA HIS A 33 12.21 10.35 15.55
C HIS A 33 11.54 11.69 15.23
N LYS A 34 12.17 12.50 14.39
CA LYS A 34 11.60 13.74 13.86
C LYS A 34 11.71 13.74 12.33
N SER A 35 10.58 13.63 11.68
CA SER A 35 10.43 13.78 10.22
C SER A 35 9.01 14.25 9.91
N GLY A 36 8.75 14.56 8.64
CA GLY A 36 7.46 14.99 8.14
C GLY A 36 6.90 16.19 8.90
N LEU A 37 5.66 16.08 9.39
CA LEU A 37 4.98 17.17 10.10
C LEU A 37 5.24 17.21 11.61
N LEU A 38 6.18 16.40 12.12
CA LEU A 38 6.55 16.43 13.53
C LEU A 38 7.43 17.66 13.85
N ASP A 39 7.01 18.46 14.82
CA ASP A 39 7.70 19.66 15.30
C ASP A 39 8.97 19.34 16.13
N ARG A 40 8.94 18.21 16.85
CA ARG A 40 10.02 17.71 17.70
C ARG A 40 10.10 16.18 17.63
N PRO A 41 11.20 15.56 18.10
CA PRO A 41 11.26 14.11 18.21
C PRO A 41 10.09 13.57 19.06
N LYS A 42 9.33 12.64 18.49
CA LYS A 42 8.26 11.90 19.18
C LYS A 42 8.44 10.40 18.95
N PRO A 43 7.89 9.55 19.82
CA PRO A 43 7.88 8.10 19.58
C PRO A 43 7.12 7.79 18.29
N VAL A 44 7.78 7.06 17.38
CA VAL A 44 7.21 6.53 16.14
C VAL A 44 7.62 5.07 15.97
N VAL A 45 6.87 4.32 15.16
CA VAL A 45 7.24 2.96 14.75
C VAL A 45 8.15 3.03 13.53
N MET A 46 9.33 2.41 13.63
CA MET A 46 10.24 2.22 12.50
C MET A 46 9.81 0.99 11.69
N ALA A 47 10.11 0.97 10.38
CA ALA A 47 9.86 -0.20 9.53
C ALA A 47 10.61 -1.45 10.00
N GLY A 48 11.74 -1.26 10.68
CA GLY A 48 12.51 -2.30 11.34
C GLY A 48 13.64 -1.71 12.17
N LEU A 49 14.32 -2.55 12.94
CA LEU A 49 15.32 -2.12 13.94
C LEU A 49 16.50 -1.33 13.34
N ASP A 50 16.87 -1.62 12.09
CA ASP A 50 18.01 -1.01 11.40
C ASP A 50 17.58 0.07 10.37
N TYR A 51 16.29 0.42 10.33
CA TYR A 51 15.82 1.47 9.44
C TYR A 51 16.09 2.85 10.05
N GLY A 52 16.65 3.76 9.25
CA GLY A 52 16.97 5.13 9.70
C GLY A 52 15.78 6.09 9.78
N ARG A 53 14.61 5.71 9.24
CA ARG A 53 13.37 6.51 9.26
C ARG A 53 12.12 5.61 9.17
N PRO A 54 10.94 6.10 9.59
CA PRO A 54 9.67 5.49 9.23
C PRO A 54 9.45 5.49 7.72
N TRP A 55 8.81 4.44 7.22
CA TRP A 55 8.39 4.33 5.83
C TRP A 55 6.87 4.41 5.73
N THR A 56 6.36 5.10 4.71
CA THR A 56 4.93 5.39 4.54
C THR A 56 4.08 4.13 4.48
N ARG A 57 4.49 3.15 3.66
CA ARG A 57 3.81 1.87 3.52
C ARG A 57 3.75 1.12 4.85
N ASP A 58 4.89 0.99 5.53
CA ASP A 58 5.01 0.31 6.82
C ASP A 58 4.20 1.01 7.91
N ALA A 59 4.23 2.35 7.96
CA ALA A 59 3.44 3.15 8.88
C ALA A 59 1.94 2.89 8.69
N ALA A 60 1.48 2.88 7.45
CA ALA A 60 0.08 2.67 7.10
C ALA A 60 -0.39 1.23 7.41
N ILE A 61 0.40 0.23 7.04
CA ILE A 61 0.08 -1.18 7.29
C ILE A 61 0.05 -1.47 8.80
N ASN A 62 1.01 -0.95 9.57
CA ASN A 62 0.99 -1.10 11.02
C ASN A 62 -0.21 -0.37 11.65
N ALA A 63 -0.52 0.85 11.20
CA ALA A 63 -1.69 1.59 11.67
C ALA A 63 -2.99 0.80 11.45
N TRP A 64 -3.16 0.28 10.23
CA TRP A 64 -4.31 -0.52 9.83
C TRP A 64 -4.40 -1.86 10.59
N ASN A 65 -3.29 -2.56 10.81
CA ASN A 65 -3.25 -3.89 11.45
C ASN A 65 -3.16 -3.83 12.98
N GLY A 66 -3.78 -2.82 13.60
CA GLY A 66 -4.01 -2.78 15.04
C GLY A 66 -2.99 -1.99 15.86
N ALA A 67 -1.89 -1.48 15.28
CA ALA A 67 -1.01 -0.59 16.05
C ALA A 67 -1.75 0.70 16.45
N GLY A 68 -2.64 1.21 15.61
CA GLY A 68 -3.45 2.39 15.93
C GLY A 68 -4.41 2.17 17.11
N LEU A 69 -4.89 0.94 17.31
CA LEU A 69 -5.71 0.56 18.46
C LEU A 69 -4.88 0.45 19.74
N LEU A 70 -3.68 -0.14 19.63
CA LEU A 70 -2.85 -0.53 20.78
C LEU A 70 -1.94 0.60 21.27
N PHE A 71 -1.48 1.45 20.35
CA PHE A 71 -0.52 2.54 20.57
C PHE A 71 -0.93 3.82 19.80
N PRO A 72 -2.14 4.37 20.04
CA PRO A 72 -2.74 5.42 19.22
C PRO A 72 -1.84 6.65 19.04
N ASP A 73 -1.19 7.12 20.10
CA ASP A 73 -0.30 8.29 20.04
C ASP A 73 0.94 8.02 19.17
N VAL A 74 1.52 6.83 19.29
CA VAL A 74 2.71 6.43 18.53
C VAL A 74 2.36 6.29 17.05
N THR A 75 1.25 5.64 16.75
CA THR A 75 0.77 5.45 15.37
C THR A 75 0.41 6.77 14.73
N HIS A 76 -0.29 7.66 15.44
CA HIS A 76 -0.57 9.02 14.99
C HIS A 76 0.74 9.76 14.63
N ASN A 77 1.73 9.76 15.53
CA ASN A 77 3.03 10.38 15.25
C ASN A 77 3.73 9.74 14.04
N THR A 78 3.62 8.42 13.89
CA THR A 78 4.22 7.66 12.78
C THR A 78 3.62 8.09 11.44
N LEU A 79 2.29 8.21 11.36
CA LEU A 79 1.61 8.71 10.16
C LEU A 79 1.98 10.16 9.86
N LEU A 80 2.04 11.06 10.86
CA LEU A 80 2.50 12.44 10.65
C LEU A 80 3.96 12.53 10.16
N SER A 81 4.80 11.59 10.59
CA SER A 81 6.22 11.55 10.24
C SER A 81 6.49 11.20 8.77
N THR A 82 5.46 10.72 8.06
CA THR A 82 5.51 10.26 6.65
C THR A 82 4.72 11.18 5.70
N LEU A 83 4.26 12.32 6.20
CA LEU A 83 3.71 13.41 5.40
C LEU A 83 4.80 14.42 5.03
N GLU A 84 4.64 15.12 3.91
CA GLU A 84 5.47 16.25 3.50
C GLU A 84 4.62 17.51 3.32
N ARG A 85 5.25 18.67 3.54
CA ARG A 85 4.63 19.97 3.26
C ARG A 85 5.54 20.76 2.32
N THR A 86 4.97 21.19 1.21
CA THR A 86 5.59 22.15 0.29
C THR A 86 4.65 23.34 0.19
N ASP A 87 5.12 24.52 0.62
CA ASP A 87 4.30 25.71 0.81
C ASP A 87 3.05 25.41 1.67
N ALA A 88 1.86 25.65 1.12
CA ALA A 88 0.59 25.38 1.79
C ALA A 88 0.06 23.96 1.57
N ILE A 89 0.69 23.15 0.71
CA ILE A 89 0.17 21.85 0.29
C ILE A 89 0.80 20.74 1.14
N VAL A 90 -0.05 19.97 1.83
CA VAL A 90 0.34 18.71 2.46
C VAL A 90 0.13 17.56 1.49
N ARG A 91 1.13 16.69 1.35
CA ARG A 91 1.02 15.42 0.61
C ARG A 91 1.59 14.28 1.42
N ILE A 92 1.21 13.08 1.03
CA ILE A 92 1.81 11.85 1.52
C ILE A 92 3.16 11.66 0.83
N ALA A 93 4.24 11.53 1.62
CA ALA A 93 5.58 11.27 1.10
C ALA A 93 5.77 9.77 0.83
N GLY A 94 6.83 9.41 0.10
CA GLY A 94 7.20 8.01 -0.13
C GLY A 94 7.25 7.66 -1.61
N GLN A 95 7.16 6.37 -1.91
CA GLN A 95 7.19 5.86 -3.27
C GLN A 95 5.83 6.07 -3.93
N TYR A 96 5.83 6.64 -5.14
CA TYR A 96 4.59 7.14 -5.76
C TYR A 96 3.53 6.05 -6.01
N TRP A 97 3.91 4.78 -6.16
CA TRP A 97 2.95 3.71 -6.46
C TRP A 97 2.17 3.26 -5.21
N ASP A 98 2.76 3.33 -4.03
CA ASP A 98 2.17 2.79 -2.81
C ASP A 98 1.97 3.81 -1.69
N ALA A 99 2.54 5.02 -1.79
CA ALA A 99 2.38 6.06 -0.78
C ALA A 99 0.91 6.29 -0.43
N ILE A 100 0.01 6.19 -1.42
CA ILE A 100 -1.43 6.39 -1.23
C ILE A 100 -2.08 5.41 -0.24
N ILE A 101 -1.45 4.25 0.06
CA ILE A 101 -1.89 3.33 1.10
C ILE A 101 -1.97 4.01 2.49
N TRP A 102 -1.24 5.11 2.68
CA TRP A 102 -1.32 5.96 3.88
C TRP A 102 -2.75 6.42 4.17
N ALA A 103 -3.56 6.73 3.15
CA ALA A 103 -4.95 7.13 3.33
C ALA A 103 -5.78 6.04 4.04
N ILE A 104 -5.48 4.77 3.74
CA ILE A 104 -6.09 3.60 4.37
C ILE A 104 -5.68 3.52 5.85
N GLY A 105 -4.38 3.63 6.11
CA GLY A 105 -3.85 3.64 7.48
C GLY A 105 -4.40 4.80 8.33
N ALA A 106 -4.53 5.99 7.73
CA ALA A 106 -5.08 7.17 8.39
C ALA A 106 -6.57 7.03 8.70
N TRP A 107 -7.36 6.44 7.78
CA TRP A 107 -8.76 6.12 8.04
C TRP A 107 -8.91 5.19 9.25
N TRP A 108 -8.12 4.11 9.31
CA TRP A 108 -8.17 3.19 10.45
C TRP A 108 -7.66 3.82 11.75
N GLN A 109 -6.61 4.64 11.69
CA GLN A 109 -6.17 5.41 12.85
C GLN A 109 -7.32 6.27 13.41
N TYR A 110 -8.06 6.96 12.54
CA TYR A 110 -9.25 7.69 12.96
C TYR A 110 -10.32 6.78 13.56
N LEU A 111 -10.62 5.62 12.95
CA LEU A 111 -11.60 4.69 13.51
C LEU A 111 -11.23 4.20 14.92
N TYR A 112 -9.95 4.11 15.24
CA TYR A 112 -9.49 3.74 16.58
C TYR A 112 -9.47 4.90 17.58
N SER A 113 -9.16 6.12 17.14
CA SER A 113 -8.94 7.26 18.03
C SER A 113 -10.14 8.21 18.15
N GLY A 114 -10.99 8.28 17.13
CA GLY A 114 -12.03 9.31 16.98
C GLY A 114 -11.47 10.72 16.70
N ASP A 115 -10.19 10.86 16.38
CA ASP A 115 -9.52 12.17 16.18
C ASP A 115 -9.94 12.82 14.86
N ARG A 116 -10.93 13.72 14.95
CA ARG A 116 -11.47 14.44 13.79
C ARG A 116 -10.49 15.48 13.22
N ASP A 117 -9.60 16.03 14.03
CA ASP A 117 -8.60 17.00 13.56
C ASP A 117 -7.55 16.29 12.70
N PHE A 118 -7.09 15.11 13.14
CA PHE A 118 -6.25 14.24 12.32
C PHE A 118 -6.99 13.78 11.05
N LEU A 119 -8.27 13.44 11.13
CA LEU A 119 -9.07 13.04 9.97
C LEU A 119 -9.15 14.17 8.92
N ALA A 120 -9.29 15.42 9.35
CA ALA A 120 -9.29 16.59 8.46
C ALA A 120 -7.96 16.74 7.72
N LEU A 121 -6.84 16.61 8.44
CA LEU A 121 -5.51 16.59 7.83
C LEU A 121 -5.32 15.40 6.89
N ALA A 122 -5.84 14.22 7.24
CA ALA A 122 -5.75 13.02 6.44
C ALA A 122 -6.52 13.16 5.12
N LEU A 123 -7.72 13.75 5.16
CA LEU A 123 -8.49 14.08 3.96
C LEU A 123 -7.72 15.07 3.08
N GLU A 124 -7.19 16.15 3.65
CA GLU A 124 -6.39 17.13 2.92
C GLU A 124 -5.20 16.47 2.19
N ALA A 125 -4.39 15.70 2.92
CA ALA A 125 -3.23 15.01 2.37
C ALA A 125 -3.63 14.00 1.27
N THR A 126 -4.72 13.27 1.48
CA THR A 126 -5.24 12.30 0.50
C THR A 126 -5.69 13.01 -0.78
N CYS A 127 -6.44 14.10 -0.68
CA CYS A 127 -6.91 14.88 -1.83
C CYS A 127 -5.75 15.42 -2.67
N HIS A 128 -4.77 16.07 -2.02
CA HIS A 128 -3.61 16.62 -2.71
C HIS A 128 -2.73 15.52 -3.33
N SER A 129 -2.56 14.39 -2.65
CA SER A 129 -1.82 13.25 -3.19
C SER A 129 -2.53 12.61 -4.38
N LEU A 130 -3.85 12.37 -4.31
CA LEU A 130 -4.62 11.85 -5.44
C LEU A 130 -4.53 12.79 -6.65
N ALA A 131 -4.74 14.10 -6.46
CA ALA A 131 -4.63 15.07 -7.55
C ALA A 131 -3.23 15.06 -8.20
N HIS A 132 -2.17 14.96 -7.39
CA HIS A 132 -0.81 14.85 -7.90
C HIS A 132 -0.61 13.55 -8.70
N LEU A 133 -0.98 12.41 -8.13
CA LEU A 133 -0.75 11.08 -8.71
C LEU A 133 -1.63 10.86 -9.95
N GLU A 134 -2.83 11.44 -10.00
CA GLU A 134 -3.65 11.49 -11.22
C GLU A 134 -2.93 12.26 -12.34
N SER A 135 -2.32 13.39 -12.02
CA SER A 135 -1.64 14.23 -13.01
C SER A 135 -0.33 13.63 -13.53
N THR A 136 0.29 12.73 -12.78
CA THR A 136 1.60 12.15 -13.11
C THR A 136 1.51 10.68 -13.54
N GLU A 137 0.75 9.84 -12.85
CA GLU A 137 0.85 8.38 -12.97
C GLU A 137 -0.41 7.70 -13.51
N PHE A 138 -1.54 8.39 -13.59
CA PHE A 138 -2.74 7.80 -14.18
C PHE A 138 -2.58 7.62 -15.70
N ASP A 139 -2.98 6.45 -16.20
CA ASP A 139 -3.06 6.12 -17.61
C ASP A 139 -4.53 6.03 -18.04
N ALA A 140 -5.02 7.10 -18.66
CA ALA A 140 -6.41 7.18 -19.12
C ALA A 140 -6.75 6.19 -20.24
N SER A 141 -5.77 5.60 -20.93
CA SER A 141 -6.02 4.64 -22.02
C SER A 141 -6.51 3.29 -21.52
N VAL A 142 -6.13 2.92 -20.29
CA VAL A 142 -6.52 1.68 -19.61
C VAL A 142 -7.24 1.93 -18.28
N ASN A 143 -7.36 3.19 -17.86
CA ASN A 143 -8.00 3.61 -16.62
C ASN A 143 -7.36 2.95 -15.37
N LEU A 144 -6.02 2.92 -15.36
CA LEU A 144 -5.19 2.35 -14.30
C LEU A 144 -4.09 3.34 -13.89
N PHE A 145 -3.53 3.17 -12.71
CA PHE A 145 -2.33 3.87 -12.25
C PHE A 145 -1.08 3.07 -12.59
N ARG A 146 -0.10 3.77 -13.17
CA ARG A 146 1.25 3.25 -13.41
C ARG A 146 2.00 3.13 -12.11
N GLY A 147 2.76 2.06 -11.95
CA GLY A 147 3.61 1.87 -10.79
C GLY A 147 4.01 0.40 -10.57
N PRO A 148 5.17 0.19 -9.92
CA PRO A 148 5.55 -1.06 -9.27
C PRO A 148 4.49 -1.55 -8.28
N ALA A 149 4.65 -2.75 -7.75
CA ALA A 149 3.78 -3.35 -6.74
C ALA A 149 4.04 -2.82 -5.33
N VAL A 150 2.99 -2.82 -4.48
CA VAL A 150 3.05 -2.28 -3.11
C VAL A 150 4.15 -2.89 -2.27
N CYS A 151 4.56 -4.15 -2.47
CA CYS A 151 5.73 -4.73 -1.78
C CYS A 151 6.79 -5.22 -2.79
N GLY A 152 7.08 -4.41 -3.82
CA GLY A 152 7.99 -4.75 -4.91
C GLY A 152 9.02 -3.67 -5.20
N ASP A 153 9.87 -3.32 -4.23
CA ASP A 153 10.90 -2.29 -4.43
C ASP A 153 12.06 -2.79 -5.31
N GLY A 154 12.37 -4.08 -5.18
CA GLY A 154 13.48 -4.72 -5.88
C GLY A 154 13.10 -5.20 -7.27
N VAL A 155 14.03 -5.11 -8.22
CA VAL A 155 13.88 -5.63 -9.59
C VAL A 155 13.58 -7.14 -9.63
N ALA A 156 13.92 -7.85 -8.56
CA ALA A 156 13.65 -9.27 -8.42
C ALA A 156 12.16 -9.62 -8.45
N ALA A 157 11.28 -8.68 -8.09
CA ALA A 157 9.84 -8.84 -8.16
C ALA A 157 9.27 -8.74 -9.59
N TYR A 158 10.06 -8.45 -10.63
CA TYR A 158 9.53 -8.16 -11.96
C TYR A 158 10.09 -9.04 -13.08
N PRO A 159 9.40 -9.14 -14.24
CA PRO A 159 9.96 -9.73 -15.46
C PRO A 159 11.29 -9.09 -15.88
N ASP A 160 12.12 -9.83 -16.62
CA ASP A 160 13.51 -9.47 -16.95
C ASP A 160 13.66 -8.08 -17.60
N VAL A 161 12.65 -7.62 -18.34
CA VAL A 161 12.66 -6.28 -18.94
C VAL A 161 12.84 -5.19 -17.88
N TYR A 162 12.26 -5.37 -16.68
CA TYR A 162 12.32 -4.45 -15.55
C TYR A 162 13.56 -4.63 -14.67
N ALA A 163 14.37 -5.66 -14.91
CA ALA A 163 15.67 -5.87 -14.26
C ALA A 163 16.84 -5.21 -14.98
N ARG A 164 16.58 -4.48 -16.07
CA ARG A 164 17.60 -3.76 -16.85
C ARG A 164 18.01 -2.44 -16.18
N THR A 165 18.65 -2.51 -15.03
CA THR A 165 18.96 -1.37 -14.14
C THR A 165 20.46 -1.11 -13.99
N GLY A 166 21.28 -1.58 -14.94
CA GLY A 166 22.72 -1.41 -14.89
C GLY A 166 23.41 -2.03 -13.66
N GLY A 167 22.78 -3.04 -13.06
CA GLY A 167 23.29 -3.74 -11.87
C GLY A 167 22.70 -3.25 -10.54
N SER A 168 21.83 -2.23 -10.53
CA SER A 168 21.09 -1.84 -9.34
C SER A 168 19.99 -2.85 -9.00
N SER A 169 19.74 -3.09 -7.72
CA SER A 169 18.60 -3.90 -7.28
C SER A 169 17.28 -3.13 -7.29
N GLU A 170 17.28 -1.81 -7.48
CA GLU A 170 16.09 -0.99 -7.22
C GLU A 170 15.30 -0.67 -8.48
N ILE A 171 13.98 -0.88 -8.43
CA ILE A 171 13.09 -0.63 -9.57
C ILE A 171 13.04 0.84 -9.99
N LEU A 172 13.32 1.75 -9.04
CA LEU A 172 13.44 3.19 -9.30
C LEU A 172 14.59 3.55 -10.25
N ASP A 173 15.62 2.72 -10.36
CA ASP A 173 16.71 2.99 -11.30
C ASP A 173 16.36 2.62 -12.74
N TRP A 174 15.28 1.87 -12.97
CA TRP A 174 14.91 1.39 -14.31
C TRP A 174 14.76 2.50 -15.36
N PRO A 175 14.06 3.63 -15.10
CA PRO A 175 13.90 4.69 -16.09
C PRO A 175 15.24 5.30 -16.56
N ARG A 176 16.23 5.40 -15.65
CA ARG A 176 17.56 5.92 -15.96
C ARG A 176 18.29 5.06 -17.00
N PHE A 177 18.13 3.75 -16.91
CA PHE A 177 18.78 2.79 -17.82
C PHE A 177 17.96 2.45 -19.06
N ASN A 178 16.68 2.85 -19.11
CA ASN A 178 15.77 2.58 -20.21
C ASN A 178 15.04 3.86 -20.70
N PRO A 179 15.77 4.96 -20.99
CA PRO A 179 15.16 6.28 -21.23
C PRO A 179 14.22 6.35 -22.45
N GLN A 180 14.37 5.42 -23.40
CA GLN A 180 13.53 5.32 -24.60
C GLN A 180 12.17 4.63 -24.34
N ALA A 181 12.04 3.97 -23.19
CA ALA A 181 10.92 3.10 -22.87
C ALA A 181 10.10 3.63 -21.68
N VAL A 182 10.39 4.84 -21.21
CA VAL A 182 9.73 5.46 -20.06
C VAL A 182 8.34 5.98 -20.41
N SER A 183 7.40 5.84 -19.48
CA SER A 183 6.09 6.52 -19.59
C SER A 183 6.20 7.99 -19.16
N LYS A 184 5.41 8.88 -19.78
CA LYS A 184 5.30 10.28 -19.40
C LYS A 184 3.83 10.73 -19.46
N PRO A 185 3.37 11.65 -18.59
CA PRO A 185 4.11 12.28 -17.48
C PRO A 185 4.44 11.28 -16.35
N GLY A 186 5.15 11.71 -15.30
CA GLY A 186 5.45 10.87 -14.13
C GLY A 186 6.86 10.29 -14.08
N TYR A 187 7.05 9.32 -13.19
CA TYR A 187 8.38 8.79 -12.84
C TYR A 187 9.04 7.99 -13.97
N GLY A 188 8.22 7.32 -14.79
CA GLY A 188 8.70 6.67 -16.01
C GLY A 188 8.66 5.15 -16.05
N ILE A 189 8.12 4.48 -15.03
CA ILE A 189 7.97 3.01 -15.04
C ILE A 189 6.60 2.69 -15.65
N PRO A 190 6.51 2.03 -16.82
CA PRO A 190 5.27 1.95 -17.59
C PRO A 190 4.38 0.75 -17.22
N MET A 191 4.61 0.11 -16.08
CA MET A 191 3.84 -1.07 -15.66
C MET A 191 2.63 -0.68 -14.81
N HIS A 192 1.64 -1.58 -14.75
CA HIS A 192 0.50 -1.51 -13.84
C HIS A 192 0.49 -2.78 -13.00
N ALA A 193 0.73 -2.65 -11.69
CA ALA A 193 0.63 -3.76 -10.75
C ALA A 193 -0.76 -3.85 -10.13
N LEU A 194 -1.22 -5.08 -9.84
CA LEU A 194 -2.51 -5.34 -9.21
C LEU A 194 -2.63 -4.64 -7.85
N SER A 195 -1.72 -4.91 -6.91
CA SER A 195 -1.77 -4.31 -5.56
C SER A 195 -1.82 -2.78 -5.58
N THR A 196 -1.06 -2.15 -6.47
CA THR A 196 -1.04 -0.71 -6.66
C THR A 196 -2.40 -0.18 -7.08
N ASN A 197 -3.01 -0.77 -8.10
CA ASN A 197 -4.32 -0.33 -8.55
C ASN A 197 -5.41 -0.61 -7.49
N CYS A 198 -5.28 -1.68 -6.71
CA CYS A 198 -6.17 -1.93 -5.58
C CYS A 198 -6.10 -0.83 -4.51
N VAL A 199 -4.90 -0.36 -4.13
CA VAL A 199 -4.78 0.72 -3.13
C VAL A 199 -5.24 2.07 -3.66
N TYR A 200 -5.06 2.38 -4.95
CA TYR A 200 -5.62 3.58 -5.57
C TYR A 200 -7.14 3.57 -5.61
N TYR A 201 -7.75 2.42 -5.96
CA TYR A 201 -9.20 2.25 -5.88
C TYR A 201 -9.70 2.54 -4.46
N TYR A 202 -9.09 1.91 -3.46
CA TYR A 202 -9.56 2.06 -2.09
C TYR A 202 -9.26 3.44 -1.52
N ALA A 203 -8.26 4.16 -2.04
CA ALA A 203 -7.97 5.55 -1.70
C ALA A 203 -9.15 6.49 -2.02
N TYR A 204 -9.78 6.33 -3.19
CA TYR A 204 -11.00 7.09 -3.52
C TYR A 204 -12.15 6.75 -2.56
N VAL A 205 -12.33 5.46 -2.26
CA VAL A 205 -13.37 5.00 -1.33
C VAL A 205 -13.17 5.58 0.07
N VAL A 206 -11.93 5.59 0.60
CA VAL A 206 -11.68 6.17 1.92
C VAL A 206 -11.75 7.69 1.91
N ALA A 207 -11.36 8.39 0.84
CA ALA A 207 -11.51 9.83 0.73
C ALA A 207 -12.99 10.26 0.86
N GLU A 208 -13.90 9.54 0.20
CA GLU A 208 -15.34 9.77 0.32
C GLU A 208 -15.84 9.51 1.76
N ARG A 209 -15.38 8.42 2.40
CA ARG A 209 -15.72 8.11 3.80
C ARG A 209 -15.22 9.19 4.77
N MET A 210 -13.99 9.65 4.60
CA MET A 210 -13.41 10.73 5.41
C MET A 210 -14.24 12.02 5.26
N ALA A 211 -14.61 12.41 4.04
CA ALA A 211 -15.42 13.60 3.78
C ALA A 211 -16.82 13.48 4.41
N SER A 212 -17.48 12.33 4.24
CA SER A 212 -18.78 12.05 4.85
C SER A 212 -18.73 12.14 6.38
N GLU A 213 -17.71 11.56 7.01
CA GLU A 213 -17.54 11.57 8.46
C GLU A 213 -17.26 12.98 9.00
N LEU A 214 -16.52 13.78 8.24
CA LEU A 214 -16.26 15.18 8.57
C LEU A 214 -17.47 16.10 8.33
N GLY A 215 -18.50 15.62 7.60
CA GLY A 215 -19.65 16.43 7.22
C GLY A 215 -19.33 17.49 6.15
N VAL A 216 -18.27 17.26 5.36
CA VAL A 216 -17.86 18.15 4.26
C VAL A 216 -18.26 17.54 2.92
N PRO A 217 -18.57 18.35 1.89
CA PRO A 217 -18.90 17.82 0.56
C PRO A 217 -17.71 17.02 -0.03
N PRO A 218 -17.91 15.76 -0.45
CA PRO A 218 -16.88 15.01 -1.18
C PRO A 218 -16.68 15.59 -2.58
N ASP A 219 -15.54 15.29 -3.21
CA ASP A 219 -15.40 15.52 -4.65
C ASP A 219 -16.43 14.62 -5.38
N PRO A 220 -17.31 15.21 -6.22
CA PRO A 220 -18.38 14.46 -6.87
C PRO A 220 -17.87 13.42 -7.87
N THR A 221 -16.58 13.45 -8.22
CA THR A 221 -15.97 12.52 -9.18
C THR A 221 -15.40 11.25 -8.53
N TRP A 222 -15.17 11.22 -7.21
CA TRP A 222 -14.48 10.09 -6.56
C TRP A 222 -15.20 8.76 -6.72
N ALA A 223 -16.52 8.71 -6.50
CA ALA A 223 -17.29 7.48 -6.64
C ALA A 223 -17.21 6.92 -8.07
N ALA A 224 -17.34 7.79 -9.08
CA ALA A 224 -17.23 7.39 -10.48
C ALA A 224 -15.81 6.94 -10.87
N LYS A 225 -14.78 7.63 -10.35
CA LYS A 225 -13.37 7.23 -10.56
C LYS A 225 -13.06 5.89 -9.91
N ALA A 226 -13.55 5.66 -8.68
CA ALA A 226 -13.39 4.39 -7.98
C ALA A 226 -14.03 3.25 -8.77
N GLU A 227 -15.29 3.42 -9.22
CA GLU A 227 -15.97 2.38 -9.98
C GLU A 227 -15.26 2.11 -11.32
N ALA A 228 -14.89 3.14 -12.07
CA ALA A 228 -14.15 2.98 -13.32
C ALA A 228 -12.81 2.26 -13.12
N LEU A 229 -12.09 2.55 -12.02
CA LEU A 229 -10.84 1.87 -11.69
C LEU A 229 -11.09 0.41 -11.29
N LYS A 230 -12.14 0.12 -10.51
CA LYS A 230 -12.54 -1.26 -10.19
C LYS A 230 -12.92 -2.05 -11.44
N GLU A 231 -13.66 -1.46 -12.37
CA GLU A 231 -13.98 -2.06 -13.66
C GLU A 231 -12.72 -2.33 -14.48
N ALA A 232 -11.78 -1.39 -14.51
CA ALA A 232 -10.49 -1.57 -15.19
C ALA A 232 -9.67 -2.70 -14.56
N ILE A 233 -9.60 -2.76 -13.22
CA ILE A 233 -8.91 -3.85 -12.52
C ILE A 233 -9.52 -5.20 -12.92
N ASN A 234 -10.85 -5.31 -12.89
CA ASN A 234 -11.54 -6.54 -13.31
C ASN A 234 -11.34 -6.85 -14.80
N ARG A 235 -11.33 -5.86 -15.68
CA ARG A 235 -11.11 -6.06 -17.11
C ARG A 235 -9.72 -6.56 -17.45
N TYR A 236 -8.68 -5.94 -16.88
CA TYR A 236 -7.30 -6.17 -17.28
C TYR A 236 -6.60 -7.24 -16.46
N PHE A 237 -7.00 -7.43 -15.19
CA PHE A 237 -6.31 -8.35 -14.31
C PHE A 237 -7.06 -9.68 -14.08
N TRP A 238 -8.40 -9.71 -14.11
CA TRP A 238 -9.13 -10.97 -13.83
C TRP A 238 -8.89 -12.01 -14.94
N GLN A 239 -8.56 -13.24 -14.55
CA GLN A 239 -8.36 -14.34 -15.49
C GLN A 239 -9.38 -15.46 -15.23
N PRO A 240 -10.51 -15.48 -15.95
CA PRO A 240 -11.60 -16.42 -15.66
C PRO A 240 -11.16 -17.89 -15.83
N ASP A 241 -10.24 -18.18 -16.76
CA ASP A 241 -9.79 -19.54 -17.06
C ASP A 241 -8.98 -20.17 -15.92
N VAL A 242 -8.30 -19.36 -15.11
CA VAL A 242 -7.46 -19.82 -13.99
C VAL A 242 -8.01 -19.41 -12.62
N GLY A 243 -9.05 -18.57 -12.57
CA GLY A 243 -9.78 -18.24 -11.35
C GLY A 243 -9.05 -17.30 -10.39
N TYR A 244 -8.15 -16.46 -10.89
CA TYR A 244 -7.45 -15.45 -10.07
C TYR A 244 -7.01 -14.24 -10.91
N TYR A 245 -6.54 -13.17 -10.26
CA TYR A 245 -6.04 -11.98 -10.96
C TYR A 245 -4.56 -12.15 -11.35
N ARG A 246 -4.18 -11.77 -12.57
CA ARG A 246 -2.75 -11.65 -12.94
C ARG A 246 -2.07 -10.57 -12.11
N TYR A 247 -0.75 -10.63 -12.02
CA TYR A 247 0.06 -9.70 -11.25
C TYR A 247 0.29 -8.37 -11.98
N LEU A 248 0.68 -8.40 -13.26
CA LEU A 248 1.08 -7.20 -14.01
C LEU A 248 0.39 -7.08 -15.36
N VAL A 249 0.17 -5.84 -15.77
CA VAL A 249 -0.19 -5.44 -17.13
C VAL A 249 0.72 -4.30 -17.57
N GLY A 250 1.23 -4.32 -18.80
CA GLY A 250 2.12 -3.28 -19.29
C GLY A 250 2.49 -3.42 -20.76
N PRO A 251 3.22 -2.44 -21.33
CA PRO A 251 3.55 -2.40 -22.75
C PRO A 251 4.57 -3.46 -23.19
N PHE A 252 5.25 -4.11 -22.24
CA PHE A 252 6.21 -5.18 -22.51
C PHE A 252 5.62 -6.59 -22.27
N GLY A 253 4.30 -6.68 -22.20
CA GLY A 253 3.57 -7.88 -21.78
C GLY A 253 3.08 -7.79 -20.34
N GLY A 254 2.23 -8.74 -19.97
CA GLY A 254 1.75 -8.92 -18.59
C GLY A 254 2.54 -9.97 -17.82
N CYS A 255 2.13 -10.21 -16.59
CA CYS A 255 2.62 -11.34 -15.78
C CYS A 255 1.44 -12.03 -15.12
N ASP A 256 1.15 -13.26 -15.54
CA ASP A 256 -0.01 -14.05 -15.10
C ASP A 256 0.24 -14.79 -13.78
N HIS A 257 1.31 -14.41 -13.07
CA HIS A 257 1.63 -14.91 -11.73
C HIS A 257 0.64 -14.36 -10.72
N GLN A 258 0.51 -15.05 -9.58
CA GLN A 258 -0.28 -14.64 -8.44
C GLN A 258 0.54 -13.70 -7.55
N GLU A 259 0.00 -12.52 -7.26
CA GLU A 259 0.54 -11.60 -6.25
C GLU A 259 -0.26 -11.75 -4.95
N GLY A 260 0.36 -12.31 -3.91
CA GLY A 260 -0.35 -12.60 -2.65
C GLY A 260 -0.99 -11.36 -2.01
N LEU A 261 -0.28 -10.23 -2.01
CA LEU A 261 -0.79 -8.96 -1.49
C LEU A 261 -1.87 -8.36 -2.41
N GLY A 262 -1.69 -8.45 -3.72
CA GLY A 262 -2.67 -7.98 -4.70
C GLY A 262 -4.00 -8.71 -4.59
N HIS A 263 -3.98 -10.04 -4.46
CA HIS A 263 -5.16 -10.85 -4.17
C HIS A 263 -5.80 -10.50 -2.82
N SER A 264 -4.98 -10.31 -1.78
CA SER A 264 -5.48 -9.90 -0.46
C SER A 264 -6.24 -8.57 -0.55
N PHE A 265 -5.71 -7.59 -1.27
CA PHE A 265 -6.38 -6.31 -1.48
C PHE A 265 -7.61 -6.40 -2.36
N ALA A 266 -7.60 -7.23 -3.41
CA ALA A 266 -8.78 -7.45 -4.24
C ALA A 266 -9.97 -7.98 -3.41
N LEU A 267 -9.70 -8.86 -2.44
CA LEU A 267 -10.68 -9.38 -1.48
C LEU A 267 -11.08 -8.33 -0.44
N LEU A 268 -10.10 -7.76 0.28
CA LEU A 268 -10.35 -6.84 1.41
C LEU A 268 -11.04 -5.53 1.00
N PHE A 269 -10.80 -5.06 -0.23
CA PHE A 269 -11.38 -3.82 -0.75
C PHE A 269 -12.68 -4.06 -1.54
N GLY A 270 -13.12 -5.31 -1.71
CA GLY A 270 -14.35 -5.63 -2.45
C GLY A 270 -14.24 -5.32 -3.94
N ILE A 271 -13.05 -5.52 -4.52
CA ILE A 271 -12.81 -5.42 -5.96
C ILE A 271 -13.29 -6.70 -6.64
N ALA A 272 -12.97 -7.85 -6.04
CA ALA A 272 -13.54 -9.14 -6.40
C ALA A 272 -14.99 -9.23 -5.91
N ASP A 273 -15.88 -9.71 -6.77
CA ASP A 273 -17.21 -10.15 -6.36
C ASP A 273 -17.15 -11.48 -5.57
N ALA A 274 -18.31 -11.99 -5.15
CA ALA A 274 -18.38 -13.21 -4.35
C ALA A 274 -17.85 -14.46 -5.09
N GLU A 275 -18.10 -14.58 -6.39
CA GLU A 275 -17.67 -15.73 -7.20
C GLU A 275 -16.15 -15.65 -7.45
N GLN A 276 -15.66 -14.46 -7.79
CA GLN A 276 -14.24 -14.19 -7.93
C GLN A 276 -13.50 -14.43 -6.62
N ALA A 277 -14.06 -14.02 -5.48
CA ALA A 277 -13.47 -14.24 -4.16
C ALA A 277 -13.35 -15.74 -3.84
N GLU A 278 -14.40 -16.53 -4.06
CA GLU A 278 -14.35 -17.98 -3.87
C GLU A 278 -13.31 -18.63 -4.80
N ALA A 279 -13.27 -18.20 -6.07
CA ALA A 279 -12.30 -18.69 -7.03
C ALA A 279 -10.85 -18.37 -6.60
N ILE A 280 -10.57 -17.17 -6.08
CA ILE A 280 -9.24 -16.81 -5.56
C ILE A 280 -8.86 -17.73 -4.39
N PHE A 281 -9.75 -17.94 -3.41
CA PHE A 281 -9.45 -18.84 -2.29
C PHE A 281 -9.16 -20.28 -2.75
N ARG A 282 -9.85 -20.74 -3.80
CA ARG A 282 -9.68 -22.10 -4.34
C ARG A 282 -8.37 -22.28 -5.11
N HIS A 283 -7.92 -21.25 -5.83
CA HIS A 283 -6.78 -21.34 -6.74
C HIS A 283 -5.51 -20.64 -6.24
N GLN A 284 -5.58 -19.97 -5.08
CA GLN A 284 -4.42 -19.36 -4.44
C GLN A 284 -3.40 -20.44 -4.09
N TYR A 285 -2.18 -20.30 -4.61
CA TYR A 285 -1.09 -21.17 -4.21
C TYR A 285 -0.67 -20.87 -2.76
N ILE A 286 -0.55 -21.93 -1.97
CA ILE A 286 -0.09 -21.89 -0.58
C ILE A 286 1.13 -22.81 -0.48
N ALA A 287 2.30 -22.22 -0.23
CA ALA A 287 3.51 -22.95 0.04
C ALA A 287 3.52 -23.47 1.51
N PRO A 288 4.43 -24.38 1.90
CA PRO A 288 4.56 -24.81 3.29
C PRO A 288 4.78 -23.66 4.30
N ALA A 289 5.38 -22.55 3.86
CA ALA A 289 5.61 -21.36 4.67
C ALA A 289 4.49 -20.30 4.56
N GLY A 290 3.41 -20.56 3.82
CA GLY A 290 2.30 -19.64 3.59
C GLY A 290 2.19 -19.15 2.14
N ILE A 291 1.46 -18.05 1.95
CA ILE A 291 1.24 -17.44 0.64
C ILE A 291 2.52 -16.70 0.20
N PRO A 292 3.14 -17.06 -0.95
CA PRO A 292 4.30 -16.33 -1.46
C PRO A 292 3.94 -14.90 -1.88
N CYS A 293 4.91 -13.99 -1.86
CA CYS A 293 4.73 -12.66 -2.46
C CYS A 293 4.34 -12.77 -3.94
N LEU A 294 5.01 -13.67 -4.67
CA LEU A 294 4.76 -13.97 -6.08
C LEU A 294 4.83 -15.47 -6.33
N TRP A 295 3.89 -16.00 -7.13
CA TRP A 295 3.89 -17.40 -7.55
C TRP A 295 3.39 -17.59 -9.00
N PRO A 296 4.07 -18.39 -9.84
CA PRO A 296 5.36 -19.02 -9.60
C PRO A 296 6.50 -17.99 -9.48
N THR A 297 7.69 -18.46 -9.08
CA THR A 297 8.90 -17.62 -9.18
C THR A 297 9.26 -17.38 -10.65
N PHE A 298 10.07 -16.38 -10.95
CA PHE A 298 10.58 -16.19 -12.32
C PHE A 298 11.63 -17.25 -12.66
N ALA A 299 11.65 -17.69 -13.92
CA ALA A 299 12.53 -18.76 -14.42
C ALA A 299 14.02 -18.56 -14.06
N ARG A 300 14.49 -17.30 -14.04
CA ARG A 300 15.87 -16.95 -13.64
C ARG A 300 16.25 -17.35 -12.20
N TYR A 301 15.28 -17.70 -11.36
CA TYR A 301 15.46 -18.14 -9.98
C TYR A 301 15.19 -19.64 -9.77
N GLU A 302 14.73 -20.36 -10.79
CA GLU A 302 14.38 -21.79 -10.67
C GLU A 302 15.62 -22.68 -10.49
N SER A 303 16.80 -22.20 -10.89
CA SER A 303 18.07 -22.93 -10.80
C SER A 303 19.02 -22.43 -9.71
N ALA A 304 18.53 -21.58 -8.80
CA ALA A 304 19.32 -20.99 -7.71
C ALA A 304 19.37 -21.89 -6.47
#